data_AF-A0A5M5BSW8-F1
#
_entry.id   AF-A0A5M5BSW8-F1
#
_cell.length_a   1.000
_cell.length_b   1.000
_cell.length_c   1.000
_cell.angle_alpha   90.00
_cell.angle_beta   90.00
_cell.angle_gamma   90.00
#
_symmetry.space_group_name_H-M   'P 1'
#
loop_
_entity.id
_entity.type
_entity.pdbx_description
1 polymer ?
#
loop_
_entity_poly.entity_id
_entity_poly.type
_entity_poly.pdbx_seq_one_letter_code
_entity_poly.pdbx_strand_id
1 'polypeptide(L)'
;MTDLGSSFDRLVDFLCQSFHGGTDMEPVITHALRKISEEGYMEADIITVSDFEMRPVDQLLSRTIEHAKAKQTKMYAISLGGKSAGTSYLKLCDKYWEYTIQNTESLNKNRIEESNI
;
A
#
# COMPACT_ATOMS: atom_id res chain seq x y z
N MET A 1 13.28 32.77 29.21
CA MET A 1 12.15 33.06 28.31
C MET A 1 12.62 32.78 26.91
N THR A 2 12.52 31.51 26.52
CA THR A 2 12.99 31.04 25.22
C THR A 2 12.05 31.60 24.15
N ASP A 3 12.66 32.12 23.12
CA ASP A 3 12.10 33.05 22.15
C ASP A 3 10.94 32.46 21.33
N LEU A 4 9.73 32.97 21.59
CA LEU A 4 8.51 32.60 20.89
C LEU A 4 8.53 33.07 19.42
N GLY A 5 9.27 34.15 19.12
CA GLY A 5 9.40 34.69 17.76
C GLY A 5 10.15 33.73 16.83
N SER A 6 11.37 33.34 17.21
CA SER A 6 12.12 32.34 16.42
C SER A 6 11.45 30.97 16.36
N SER A 7 10.64 30.62 17.37
CA SER A 7 9.86 29.37 17.37
C SER A 7 8.70 29.42 16.39
N PHE A 8 8.08 30.59 16.19
CA PHE A 8 6.99 30.78 15.23
C PHE A 8 7.51 30.82 13.79
N ASP A 9 8.61 31.52 13.53
CA ASP A 9 9.23 31.56 12.20
C ASP A 9 9.66 30.14 11.75
N ARG A 10 10.25 29.35 12.65
CA ARG A 10 10.58 27.94 12.39
C ARG A 10 9.35 27.06 12.10
N LEU A 11 8.21 27.34 12.74
CA LEU A 11 6.97 26.63 12.48
C LEU A 11 6.40 27.00 11.10
N VAL A 12 6.43 28.28 10.73
CA VAL A 12 6.01 28.73 9.40
C VAL A 12 6.90 28.12 8.32
N ASP A 13 8.23 28.15 8.51
CA ASP A 13 9.18 27.50 7.60
C ASP A 13 8.91 26.00 7.47
N PHE A 14 8.59 25.31 8.57
CA PHE A 14 8.22 23.90 8.55
C PHE A 14 6.90 23.65 7.79
N LEU A 15 5.87 24.48 7.98
CA LEU A 15 4.59 24.35 7.29
C LEU A 15 4.67 24.72 5.80
N CYS A 16 5.63 25.57 5.41
CA CYS A 16 5.91 25.91 4.02
C CYS A 16 6.71 24.83 3.27
N GLN A 17 7.26 23.84 3.97
CA GLN A 17 7.90 22.69 3.32
C GLN A 17 6.85 21.76 2.68
N SER A 18 7.29 21.02 1.66
CA SER A 18 6.48 19.98 1.03
C SER A 18 6.78 18.64 1.67
N PHE A 19 5.80 18.06 2.36
CA PHE A 19 5.90 16.71 2.90
C PHE A 19 5.51 15.71 1.82
N HIS A 20 6.50 15.08 1.20
CA HIS A 20 6.29 13.97 0.27
C HIS A 20 6.20 12.66 1.08
N GLY A 21 5.04 12.44 1.70
CA GLY A 21 4.73 11.21 2.44
C GLY A 21 3.82 10.29 1.63
N GLY A 22 4.11 8.99 1.63
CA GLY A 22 3.29 7.95 1.02
C GLY A 22 3.99 7.22 -0.12
N THR A 23 3.65 5.95 -0.29
CA THR A 23 4.17 5.13 -1.39
C THR A 23 3.48 5.52 -2.69
N ASP A 24 4.26 5.76 -3.75
CA ASP A 24 3.73 5.92 -5.11
C ASP A 24 3.58 4.56 -5.79
N MET A 25 2.34 4.16 -6.05
CA MET A 25 2.03 2.86 -6.65
C MET A 25 2.02 2.86 -8.17
N GLU A 26 1.91 4.03 -8.81
CA GLU A 26 1.90 4.12 -10.27
C GLU A 26 3.10 3.43 -10.93
N PRO A 27 4.36 3.67 -10.51
CA PRO A 27 5.51 3.00 -11.13
C PRO A 27 5.50 1.48 -10.88
N VAL A 28 5.02 1.03 -9.71
CA VAL A 28 4.95 -0.39 -9.35
C VAL A 28 3.95 -1.13 -10.24
N ILE A 29 2.73 -0.59 -10.36
CA ILE A 29 1.67 -1.19 -11.18
C ILE A 29 2.06 -1.16 -12.65
N THR A 30 2.58 -0.04 -13.15
CA THR A 30 3.06 0.08 -14.53
C THR A 30 4.12 -0.96 -14.84
N HIS A 31 5.08 -1.17 -13.93
CA HIS A 31 6.11 -2.18 -14.10
C HIS A 31 5.54 -3.60 -14.10
N ALA A 32 4.62 -3.92 -13.18
CA ALA A 32 3.97 -5.22 -13.10
C ALA A 32 3.19 -5.55 -14.38
N LEU A 33 2.42 -4.58 -14.90
CA LEU A 33 1.68 -4.74 -16.15
C LEU A 33 2.59 -4.92 -17.36
N ARG A 34 3.73 -4.20 -17.40
CA ARG A 34 4.76 -4.43 -18.42
C ARG A 34 5.31 -5.85 -18.34
N LYS A 35 5.59 -6.37 -17.15
CA LYS A 35 6.08 -7.75 -16.95
C LYS A 35 5.06 -8.79 -17.43
N ILE A 36 3.77 -8.60 -17.15
CA ILE A 36 2.69 -9.50 -17.59
C ILE A 36 2.58 -9.56 -19.12
N SER A 37 2.94 -8.49 -19.81
CA SER A 37 2.98 -8.47 -21.28
C SER A 37 4.17 -9.24 -21.89
N GLU A 38 5.13 -9.69 -21.08
CA GLU A 38 6.27 -10.51 -21.52
C GLU A 38 5.89 -12.00 -21.54
N GLU A 39 6.41 -12.78 -22.50
CA GLU A 39 6.01 -14.18 -22.76
C GLU A 39 6.01 -15.09 -21.52
N GLY A 40 6.89 -14.85 -20.54
CA GLY A 40 7.00 -15.65 -19.33
C GLY A 40 5.96 -15.37 -18.24
N TYR A 41 5.13 -14.35 -18.41
CA TYR A 41 4.10 -13.94 -17.44
C TYR A 41 2.74 -13.68 -18.10
N MET A 42 2.56 -14.12 -19.35
CA MET A 42 1.25 -14.09 -20.00
C MET A 42 0.25 -14.83 -19.11
N GLU A 43 -0.91 -14.21 -18.89
CA GLU A 43 -1.99 -14.71 -18.02
C GLU A 43 -1.70 -14.67 -16.51
N ALA A 44 -0.60 -14.06 -16.06
CA ALA A 44 -0.37 -13.85 -14.65
C ALA A 44 -1.32 -12.79 -14.05
N ASP A 45 -1.69 -13.02 -12.79
CA ASP A 45 -2.44 -12.08 -11.96
C ASP A 45 -1.50 -11.26 -11.06
N ILE A 46 -1.97 -10.11 -10.56
CA ILE A 46 -1.22 -9.25 -9.65
C ILE A 46 -1.76 -9.39 -8.24
N ILE A 47 -0.87 -9.53 -7.25
CA ILE A 47 -1.20 -9.36 -5.84
C ILE A 47 -0.35 -8.27 -5.21
N THR A 48 -1.00 -7.29 -4.57
CA THR A 48 -0.34 -6.21 -3.84
C THR A 48 -0.41 -6.46 -2.35
N VAL A 49 0.73 -6.35 -1.64
CA VAL A 49 0.79 -6.46 -0.18
C VAL A 49 1.27 -5.13 0.37
N SER A 50 0.41 -4.43 1.12
CA SER A 50 0.68 -3.08 1.61
C SER A 50 -0.26 -2.72 2.76
N ASP A 51 0.09 -1.72 3.58
CA ASP A 51 -0.88 -1.05 4.47
C ASP A 51 -1.78 -0.06 3.71
N PHE A 52 -1.48 0.18 2.43
CA PHE A 52 -2.20 1.08 1.52
C PHE A 52 -2.27 2.54 1.99
N GLU A 53 -1.32 2.98 2.83
CA GLU A 53 -1.11 4.38 3.19
C GLU A 53 -0.46 5.13 2.00
N MET A 54 -1.31 5.45 1.03
CA MET A 54 -0.94 5.87 -0.32
C MET A 54 -1.85 7.00 -0.80
N ARG A 55 -1.34 7.82 -1.73
CA ARG A 55 -2.17 8.84 -2.40
C ARG A 55 -3.32 8.17 -3.16
N PRO A 56 -4.52 8.77 -3.23
CA PRO A 56 -5.62 8.20 -4.00
C PRO A 56 -5.23 7.91 -5.46
N VAL A 57 -5.80 6.84 -6.02
CA VAL A 57 -5.61 6.49 -7.43
C VAL A 57 -6.11 7.63 -8.31
N ASP A 58 -5.27 8.08 -9.24
CA ASP A 58 -5.70 9.03 -10.27
C ASP A 58 -6.45 8.33 -11.43
N GLN A 59 -7.01 9.13 -12.33
CA GLN A 59 -7.80 8.61 -13.45
C GLN A 59 -6.96 7.82 -14.46
N LEU A 60 -5.68 8.18 -14.64
CA LEU A 60 -4.81 7.53 -15.61
C LEU A 60 -4.46 6.12 -15.12
N LEU A 61 -4.03 6.00 -13.86
CA LEU A 61 -3.70 4.73 -13.23
C LEU A 61 -4.93 3.83 -13.14
N SER A 62 -6.10 4.37 -12.79
CA SER A 62 -7.36 3.62 -12.81
C SER A 62 -7.67 3.04 -14.19
N ARG A 63 -7.55 3.84 -15.27
CA ARG A 63 -7.77 3.34 -16.65
C ARG A 63 -6.75 2.28 -17.05
N THR A 64 -5.49 2.44 -16.67
CA THR A 64 -4.43 1.47 -16.92
C THR A 64 -4.75 0.12 -16.27
N ILE A 65 -5.26 0.14 -15.04
CA ILE A 65 -5.68 -1.07 -14.32
C ILE A 65 -6.90 -1.71 -15.00
N GLU A 66 -7.94 -0.94 -15.33
CA GLU A 66 -9.13 -1.47 -16.01
C GLU A 66 -8.80 -2.09 -17.38
N HIS A 67 -7.85 -1.50 -18.12
CA HIS A 67 -7.38 -2.07 -19.39
C HIS A 67 -6.67 -3.41 -19.20
N ALA A 68 -5.92 -3.59 -18.12
CA ALA A 68 -5.32 -4.89 -17.78
C ALA A 68 -6.40 -5.93 -17.44
N LYS A 69 -7.41 -5.52 -16.67
CA LYS A 69 -8.55 -6.39 -16.33
C LYS A 69 -9.34 -6.84 -17.55
N ALA A 70 -9.52 -5.96 -18.54
CA ALA A 70 -10.13 -6.31 -19.82
C ALA A 70 -9.35 -7.40 -20.57
N LYS A 71 -8.04 -7.53 -20.33
CA LYS A 71 -7.18 -8.61 -20.84
C LYS A 71 -7.12 -9.84 -19.94
N GLN A 72 -8.09 -10.01 -19.04
CA GLN A 72 -8.22 -11.12 -18.09
C GLN A 72 -7.17 -11.15 -16.96
N THR A 73 -6.36 -10.11 -16.78
CA THR A 73 -5.48 -9.98 -15.60
C THR A 73 -6.30 -9.61 -14.38
N LYS A 74 -6.23 -10.41 -13.31
CA LYS A 74 -6.91 -10.10 -12.05
C LYS A 74 -5.99 -9.33 -11.11
N MET A 75 -6.61 -8.45 -10.35
CA MET A 75 -5.95 -7.58 -9.38
C MET A 75 -6.38 -8.00 -7.97
N TYR A 76 -5.41 -8.40 -7.16
CA TYR A 76 -5.61 -8.84 -5.78
C TYR A 76 -4.86 -7.94 -4.80
N ALA A 77 -5.36 -7.89 -3.56
CA ALA A 77 -4.69 -7.15 -2.49
C ALA A 77 -4.73 -7.88 -1.14
N ILE A 78 -3.62 -7.81 -0.40
CA ILE A 78 -3.56 -8.13 1.02
C ILE A 78 -3.23 -6.82 1.74
N SER A 79 -4.20 -6.34 2.50
CA SER A 79 -4.04 -5.13 3.27
C SER A 79 -3.55 -5.41 4.68
N LEU A 80 -2.53 -4.70 5.13
CA LEU A 80 -1.93 -4.86 6.45
C LEU A 80 -2.37 -3.74 7.40
N GLY A 81 -2.63 -4.07 8.67
CA GLY A 81 -2.80 -3.05 9.73
C GLY A 81 -4.23 -2.59 10.00
N GLY A 82 -5.24 -3.17 9.33
CA GLY A 82 -6.65 -3.09 9.73
C GLY A 82 -7.33 -1.72 9.60
N LYS A 83 -6.69 -0.72 8.97
CA LYS A 83 -7.24 0.63 8.76
C LYS A 83 -7.49 1.00 7.29
N SER A 84 -7.19 0.08 6.39
CA SER A 84 -7.24 0.26 4.95
C SER A 84 -8.65 0.24 4.33
N ALA A 85 -9.70 0.01 5.13
CA ALA A 85 -11.06 -0.09 4.63
C ALA A 85 -11.44 1.18 3.84
N GLY A 86 -11.56 1.05 2.52
CA GLY A 86 -12.06 2.11 1.64
C GLY A 86 -11.04 2.89 0.83
N THR A 87 -9.76 2.49 0.75
CA THR A 87 -8.83 3.13 -0.20
C THR A 87 -9.29 2.95 -1.65
N SER A 88 -8.92 3.90 -2.51
CA SER A 88 -9.27 3.86 -3.94
C SER A 88 -8.60 2.69 -4.67
N TYR A 89 -7.45 2.19 -4.20
CA TYR A 89 -6.79 1.00 -4.75
C TYR A 89 -7.57 -0.28 -4.50
N LEU A 90 -8.07 -0.50 -3.27
CA LEU A 90 -8.81 -1.71 -2.95
C LEU A 90 -10.10 -1.84 -3.77
N LYS A 91 -10.71 -0.71 -4.16
CA LYS A 91 -11.90 -0.69 -5.02
C LYS A 91 -11.64 -1.13 -6.46
N LEU A 92 -10.40 -1.07 -6.93
CA LEU A 92 -10.01 -1.54 -8.26
C LEU A 92 -9.65 -3.03 -8.27
N CYS A 93 -9.37 -3.60 -7.09
CA CYS A 93 -9.06 -5.00 -6.92
C CYS A 93 -10.32 -5.86 -7.09
N ASP A 94 -10.17 -7.02 -7.73
CA ASP A 94 -11.23 -8.02 -7.88
C ASP A 94 -11.53 -8.71 -6.54
N LYS A 95 -10.50 -8.87 -5.69
CA LYS A 95 -10.65 -9.34 -4.32
C LYS A 95 -9.52 -8.79 -3.45
N TYR A 96 -9.84 -8.53 -2.19
CA TYR A 96 -8.83 -8.22 -1.20
C TYR A 96 -9.11 -8.93 0.13
N TRP A 97 -8.05 -9.08 0.92
CA TRP A 97 -8.09 -9.58 2.28
C TRP A 97 -7.46 -8.56 3.21
N GLU A 98 -8.03 -8.39 4.39
CA GLU A 98 -7.43 -7.55 5.44
C GLU A 98 -6.77 -8.45 6.48
N TYR A 99 -5.52 -8.15 6.78
CA TYR A 99 -4.71 -8.82 7.78
C TYR A 99 -4.34 -7.82 8.87
N THR A 100 -4.84 -8.10 10.07
CA THR A 100 -4.57 -7.31 11.27
C THR A 100 -3.88 -8.23 12.28
N ILE A 101 -2.73 -7.80 12.79
CA ILE A 101 -2.10 -8.50 13.92
C ILE A 101 -2.99 -8.27 15.14
N GLN A 102 -3.73 -9.31 15.53
CA GLN A 102 -4.39 -9.33 16.83
C GLN A 102 -3.31 -9.47 17.90
N ASN A 103 -3.41 -8.63 18.93
CA ASN A 103 -2.52 -8.47 20.09
C ASN A 103 -1.39 -9.52 20.24
N THR A 104 -0.15 -9.05 20.24
CA THR A 104 1.12 -9.81 20.29
C THR A 104 1.29 -10.76 21.48
N GLU A 105 0.36 -10.80 22.44
CA GLU A 105 0.39 -11.74 23.56
C GLU A 105 0.23 -13.22 23.14
N SER A 106 -0.29 -13.49 21.94
CA SER A 106 -0.41 -14.85 21.40
C SER A 106 0.86 -15.34 20.69
N LEU A 107 1.71 -14.44 20.18
CA LEU A 107 2.92 -14.80 19.43
C LEU A 107 4.06 -15.27 20.34
N ASN A 108 4.08 -14.82 21.61
CA ASN A 108 5.09 -15.25 22.58
C ASN A 108 4.80 -16.60 23.25
N LYS A 109 3.57 -17.15 23.13
CA LYS A 109 3.26 -18.49 23.67
C LYS A 109 3.82 -19.61 22.80
N ASN A 110 3.75 -19.48 21.47
CA ASN A 110 4.20 -20.54 20.56
C ASN A 110 5.73 -20.70 20.52
N ARG A 111 6.50 -19.63 20.84
CA ARG A 111 7.96 -19.69 20.85
C ARG A 111 8.54 -20.41 22.09
N ILE A 112 7.78 -20.50 23.18
CA ILE A 112 8.23 -21.15 24.43
C ILE A 112 7.94 -22.66 24.41
N GLU A 113 6.91 -23.10 23.67
CA GLU A 113 6.56 -24.52 23.55
C GLU A 113 7.50 -25.28 22.59
N GLU A 114 8.01 -24.65 21.53
CA GLU A 114 8.98 -25.28 20.60
C GLU A 114 10.42 -25.35 21.14
N SER A 115 10.74 -24.63 22.23
CA SER A 115 12.06 -24.70 22.89
C SER A 115 12.16 -25.75 23.99
N ASN A 116 11.10 -26.52 24.24
CA ASN A 116 11.04 -27.56 25.26
C ASN A 116 10.87 -28.98 24.69
N ILE A 117 11.30 -29.21 23.44
CA ILE A 117 11.46 -30.55 22.85
C ILE A 117 12.93 -30.77 22.48
#